data_AF-A0A925GAT4-F1
#
_entry.id   AF-A0A925GAT4-F1
#
_cell.length_a   1.000
_cell.length_b   1.000
_cell.length_c   1.000
_cell.angle_alpha   90.00
_cell.angle_beta   90.00
_cell.angle_gamma   90.00
#
_symmetry.space_group_name_H-M   'P 1'
#
loop_
_entity.id
_entity.type
_entity.pdbx_description
1 polymer ?
#
loop_
_entity_poly.entity_id
_entity_poly.type
_entity_poly.pdbx_seq_one_letter_code
_entity_poly.pdbx_strand_id
1 'polypeptide(L)'
;MQQKRIQNPSKYIGIWLMIGVGMIIVQILLGGITRLTGSGLSITEWKPIVGILPPLSEPEWQRAFTKYQEIAQFKQLNAHFSLSDFKFIFFWEWFHRLWGRFLGVVFLIPFLVFLLKGSF
;
A
#
# COMPACT_ATOMS: atom_id res chain seq x y z
N MET A 1 23.60 33.18 -28.98
CA MET A 1 22.62 32.08 -28.84
C MET A 1 23.07 31.19 -27.69
N GLN A 2 22.37 31.20 -26.55
CA GLN A 2 22.71 30.31 -25.44
C GLN A 2 22.26 28.90 -25.80
N GLN A 3 23.22 28.01 -26.06
CA GLN A 3 22.96 26.61 -26.33
C GLN A 3 22.44 25.96 -25.06
N LYS A 4 21.13 25.72 -25.02
CA LYS A 4 20.44 24.99 -23.96
C LYS A 4 21.09 23.60 -23.89
N ARG A 5 21.99 23.37 -22.93
CA ARG A 5 22.59 22.06 -22.68
C ARG A 5 21.43 21.08 -22.56
N ILE A 6 21.33 20.13 -23.50
CA ILE A 6 20.54 18.93 -23.27
C ILE A 6 21.26 18.24 -22.12
N GLN A 7 20.79 18.47 -20.89
CA GLN A 7 21.33 17.78 -19.74
C GLN A 7 21.03 16.30 -19.96
N ASN A 8 22.07 15.47 -20.05
CA ASN A 8 21.87 14.03 -20.05
C ASN A 8 21.05 13.68 -18.80
N PRO A 9 19.91 12.97 -18.93
CA PRO A 9 19.14 12.58 -17.77
C PRO A 9 20.08 11.83 -16.81
N SER A 10 20.14 12.28 -15.56
CA SER A 10 21.08 11.68 -14.62
C SER A 10 20.76 10.19 -14.52
N LYS A 11 21.77 9.32 -14.64
CA LYS A 11 21.61 7.87 -14.52
C LYS A 11 20.81 7.50 -13.25
N TYR A 12 20.95 8.30 -12.19
CA TYR A 12 20.23 8.18 -10.94
C TYR A 12 18.72 8.44 -11.07
N ILE A 13 18.30 9.46 -11.83
CA ILE A 13 16.88 9.70 -12.13
C ILE A 13 16.31 8.54 -12.94
N GLY A 14 17.04 8.05 -13.94
CA GLY A 14 16.61 6.89 -14.73
C GLY A 14 16.40 5.63 -13.88
N ILE A 15 17.37 5.30 -13.01
CA ILE A 15 17.25 4.17 -12.07
C ILE A 15 16.08 4.37 -11.11
N TRP A 16 15.91 5.57 -10.55
CA TRP A 16 14.80 5.88 -9.65
C TRP A 16 13.43 5.69 -10.31
N LEU A 17 13.26 6.18 -11.54
CA LEU A 17 12.02 5.98 -12.30
C LEU A 17 11.79 4.49 -12.64
N MET A 18 12.83 3.75 -13.00
CA MET A 18 12.72 2.31 -13.28
C MET A 18 12.36 1.49 -12.03
N ILE A 19 12.92 1.81 -10.86
CA ILE A 19 12.48 1.25 -9.58
C ILE A 19 10.99 1.54 -9.38
N GLY A 20 10.58 2.79 -9.63
CA GLY A 20 9.18 3.20 -9.52
C GLY A 20 8.23 2.37 -10.39
N VAL A 21 8.59 2.13 -11.66
CA VAL A 21 7.81 1.26 -12.57
C VAL A 21 7.69 -0.15 -12.00
N GLY A 22 8.79 -0.74 -11.52
CA GLY A 22 8.77 -2.04 -10.86
C GLY A 22 7.86 -2.09 -9.63
N MET A 23 7.91 -1.05 -8.79
CA MET A 23 7.04 -0.95 -7.61
C MET A 23 5.55 -0.82 -7.97
N ILE A 24 5.22 -0.11 -9.05
CA ILE A 24 3.83 0.02 -9.55
C ILE A 24 3.32 -1.33 -10.06
N ILE A 25 4.14 -2.09 -10.79
CA ILE A 25 3.78 -3.46 -11.23
C ILE A 25 3.44 -4.32 -10.01
N VAL A 26 4.28 -4.30 -8.97
CA VAL A 26 3.99 -5.01 -7.72
C VAL A 26 2.70 -4.50 -7.08
N GLN A 27 2.47 -3.19 -7.01
CA GLN A 27 1.25 -2.62 -6.44
C GLN A 27 -0.02 -3.09 -7.18
N ILE A 28 0.03 -3.20 -8.51
CA ILE A 28 -1.07 -3.72 -9.34
C ILE A 28 -1.33 -5.20 -8.99
N LEU A 29 -0.27 -6.01 -8.89
CA LEU A 29 -0.40 -7.42 -8.53
C LEU A 29 -1.00 -7.59 -7.12
N LEU A 30 -0.53 -6.81 -6.13
CA LEU A 30 -1.08 -6.84 -4.77
C LEU A 30 -2.55 -6.40 -4.74
N GLY A 31 -2.93 -5.41 -5.54
CA GLY A 31 -4.32 -4.99 -5.69
C GLY A 31 -5.18 -6.09 -6.31
N GLY A 32 -4.65 -6.78 -7.33
CA GLY A 32 -5.27 -7.95 -7.95
C GLY A 32 -5.51 -9.07 -6.93
N ILE A 33 -4.50 -9.43 -6.14
CA ILE A 33 -4.63 -10.43 -5.07
C ILE A 33 -5.71 -10.00 -4.08
N THR A 34 -5.62 -8.78 -3.54
CA THR A 34 -6.59 -8.24 -2.57
C THR A 34 -8.03 -8.28 -3.09
N ARG A 35 -8.22 -8.07 -4.39
CA ARG A 35 -9.53 -8.16 -5.03
C ARG A 35 -10.00 -9.61 -5.17
N LEU A 36 -9.15 -10.51 -5.66
CA LEU A 36 -9.48 -11.91 -5.91
C LEU A 36 -9.70 -12.71 -4.62
N THR A 37 -9.03 -12.35 -3.52
CA THR A 37 -9.23 -12.95 -2.20
C THR A 37 -10.40 -12.33 -1.43
N GLY A 38 -11.09 -11.34 -1.98
CA GLY A 38 -12.17 -10.63 -1.29
C GLY A 38 -11.70 -9.77 -0.11
N SER A 39 -10.41 -9.45 -0.05
CA SER A 39 -9.79 -8.77 1.09
C SER A 39 -10.08 -7.28 1.18
N GLY A 40 -10.50 -6.62 0.10
CA GLY A 40 -10.53 -5.15 0.01
C GLY A 40 -11.48 -4.38 0.94
N LEU A 41 -12.21 -5.06 1.84
CA LEU A 41 -13.10 -4.44 2.83
C LEU A 41 -12.85 -4.97 4.26
N SER A 42 -11.75 -5.70 4.48
CA SER A 42 -11.38 -6.27 5.78
C SER A 42 -10.91 -5.22 6.80
N ILE A 43 -10.37 -4.09 6.36
CA ILE A 43 -9.92 -2.97 7.20
C ILE A 43 -10.93 -1.83 7.13
N THR A 44 -11.86 -1.85 8.08
CA THR A 44 -13.00 -0.90 8.15
C THR A 44 -12.62 0.50 8.62
N GLU A 45 -11.48 0.65 9.31
CA GLU A 45 -11.02 1.94 9.82
C GLU A 45 -9.91 2.54 8.96
N TRP A 46 -10.00 3.85 8.72
CA TRP A 46 -8.94 4.59 8.06
C TRP A 46 -7.95 5.16 9.10
N LYS A 47 -6.78 4.53 9.22
CA LYS A 47 -5.67 4.96 10.08
C LYS A 47 -4.43 5.24 9.23
N PRO A 48 -4.17 6.49 8.80
CA PRO A 48 -3.10 6.81 7.86
C PRO A 48 -1.71 6.49 8.43
N ILE A 49 -1.49 6.88 9.69
CA ILE A 49 -0.21 6.78 10.40
C ILE A 49 -0.15 5.47 11.19
N VAL A 50 -1.11 5.23 12.10
CA VAL A 50 -1.12 4.05 12.98
C VAL A 50 -1.39 2.75 12.21
N GLY A 51 -2.02 2.82 11.03
CA GLY A 51 -2.31 1.64 10.19
C GLY A 51 -1.11 1.07 9.44
N ILE A 52 0.12 1.50 9.74
CA ILE A 52 1.34 0.83 9.29
C ILE A 52 1.48 -0.52 9.98
N LEU A 53 1.09 -0.63 11.25
CA LEU A 53 1.13 -1.88 12.00
C LEU A 53 -0.26 -2.54 11.98
N PRO A 54 -0.34 -3.86 11.76
CA PRO A 54 -1.57 -4.61 11.98
C PRO A 54 -1.87 -4.68 13.50
N PRO A 55 -3.06 -5.12 13.92
CA PRO A 55 -3.32 -5.46 15.32
C PRO A 55 -2.22 -6.37 15.88
N LEU A 56 -1.67 -6.02 17.04
CA LEU A 56 -0.52 -6.71 17.63
C LEU A 56 -0.93 -7.59 18.82
N SER A 57 -2.12 -7.35 19.38
CA SER A 57 -2.65 -8.11 20.51
C SER A 57 -3.98 -8.80 20.16
N GLU A 58 -4.26 -9.91 20.85
CA GLU A 58 -5.51 -10.66 20.65
C GLU A 58 -6.77 -9.80 20.87
N PRO A 59 -6.85 -8.91 21.90
CA PRO A 59 -7.99 -8.00 22.04
C PRO A 59 -8.14 -6.99 20.91
N GLU A 60 -7.05 -6.56 20.25
CA GLU A 60 -7.13 -5.70 19.07
C GLU A 60 -7.64 -6.46 17.85
N TRP A 61 -7.17 -7.70 17.66
CA TRP A 61 -7.65 -8.57 16.60
C TRP A 61 -9.15 -8.82 16.72
N GLN A 62 -9.63 -9.11 17.93
CA GLN A 62 -11.07 -9.31 18.15
C GLN A 62 -11.87 -8.04 17.91
N ARG A 63 -11.39 -6.86 18.34
CA ARG A 63 -12.07 -5.58 18.05
C ARG A 63 -12.17 -5.31 16.54
N ALA A 64 -11.10 -5.59 15.79
CA ALA A 64 -11.11 -5.43 14.33
C ALA A 64 -12.08 -6.42 13.67
N PHE A 65 -12.10 -7.67 14.15
CA PHE A 65 -13.00 -8.69 13.63
C PHE A 65 -14.47 -8.38 13.94
N THR A 66 -14.82 -7.96 15.16
CA THR A 66 -16.19 -7.51 15.50
C THR A 66 -16.68 -6.42 14.56
N LYS A 67 -15.84 -5.42 14.26
CA LYS A 67 -16.18 -4.37 13.27
C LYS A 67 -16.38 -4.94 11.87
N TYR A 68 -15.58 -5.92 11.48
CA TYR A 68 -15.78 -6.61 10.20
C TYR A 68 -17.11 -7.39 10.19
N GLN A 69 -17.52 -8.00 11.30
CA GLN A 69 -18.78 -8.73 11.40
C GLN A 69 -20.03 -7.85 11.19
N GLU A 70 -19.90 -6.54 11.42
CA GLU A 70 -21.00 -5.58 11.25
C GLU A 70 -21.30 -5.28 9.77
N ILE A 71 -20.34 -5.47 8.85
CA ILE A 71 -20.48 -5.07 7.45
C ILE A 71 -21.22 -6.12 6.61
N ALA A 72 -21.81 -5.68 5.49
CA ALA A 72 -22.57 -6.54 4.60
C ALA A 72 -21.75 -7.70 4.02
N GLN A 73 -20.46 -7.49 3.71
CA GLN A 73 -19.58 -8.54 3.19
C GLN A 73 -19.48 -9.73 4.15
N PHE A 74 -19.31 -9.48 5.45
CA PHE A 74 -19.32 -10.56 6.43
C PHE A 74 -20.68 -11.23 6.48
N LYS A 75 -21.76 -10.46 6.64
CA LYS A 75 -23.13 -10.99 6.78
C LYS A 75 -23.58 -11.82 5.57
N GLN A 76 -23.17 -11.47 4.36
CA GLN A 76 -23.66 -12.10 3.13
C GLN A 76 -22.71 -13.15 2.55
N LEU A 77 -21.39 -12.97 2.69
CA LEU A 77 -20.41 -13.84 2.02
C LEU A 77 -19.54 -14.61 3.02
N ASN A 78 -19.14 -13.96 4.12
CA ASN A 78 -18.10 -14.47 5.01
C ASN A 78 -18.63 -14.81 6.42
N ALA A 79 -19.92 -15.08 6.59
CA ALA A 79 -20.54 -15.30 7.91
C ALA A 79 -19.99 -16.53 8.64
N HIS A 80 -19.36 -17.44 7.90
CA HIS A 80 -18.69 -18.64 8.39
C HIS A 80 -17.22 -18.42 8.78
N PHE A 81 -16.66 -17.23 8.54
CA PHE A 81 -15.25 -16.95 8.81
C PHE A 81 -14.95 -17.02 10.31
N SER A 82 -13.86 -17.68 10.63
CA SER A 82 -13.20 -17.61 11.93
C SER A 82 -12.29 -16.36 12.01
N LEU A 83 -11.74 -16.10 13.20
CA LEU A 83 -10.72 -15.06 13.36
C LEU A 83 -9.48 -15.32 12.48
N SER A 84 -9.11 -16.59 12.26
CA SER A 84 -8.00 -16.94 11.37
C SER A 84 -8.28 -16.57 9.92
N ASP A 85 -9.49 -16.82 9.42
CA ASP A 85 -9.89 -16.44 8.06
C ASP A 85 -9.90 -14.92 7.90
N PHE A 86 -10.38 -14.20 8.92
CA PHE A 86 -10.28 -12.75 8.98
C PHE A 86 -8.84 -12.24 8.95
N LYS A 87 -7.93 -12.82 9.75
CA LYS A 87 -6.50 -12.46 9.75
C LYS A 87 -5.88 -12.65 8.36
N PHE A 88 -6.28 -13.69 7.61
CA PHE A 88 -5.81 -13.90 6.24
C PHE A 88 -6.26 -12.78 5.28
N ILE A 89 -7.55 -12.44 5.27
CA ILE A 89 -8.01 -11.35 4.39
C ILE A 89 -7.47 -9.99 4.81
N PHE A 90 -7.34 -9.76 6.12
CA PHE A 90 -6.75 -8.54 6.69
C PHE A 90 -5.31 -8.35 6.24
N PHE A 91 -4.50 -9.42 6.25
CA PHE A 91 -3.10 -9.37 5.85
C PHE A 91 -2.95 -8.81 4.43
N TRP A 92 -3.72 -9.32 3.47
CA TRP A 92 -3.58 -8.88 2.07
C TRP A 92 -3.96 -7.42 1.88
N GLU A 93 -5.04 -6.97 2.52
CA GLU A 93 -5.42 -5.57 2.45
C GLU A 93 -4.40 -4.66 3.15
N TRP A 94 -3.92 -5.07 4.34
CA TRP A 94 -2.89 -4.35 5.07
C TRP A 94 -1.59 -4.25 4.25
N PHE A 95 -1.15 -5.35 3.65
CA PHE A 95 0.08 -5.40 2.87
C PHE A 95 -0.02 -4.56 1.59
N HIS A 96 -1.15 -4.62 0.89
CA HIS A 96 -1.42 -3.76 -0.27
C HIS A 96 -1.39 -2.27 0.11
N ARG A 97 -2.01 -1.89 1.24
CA ARG A 97 -2.00 -0.52 1.75
C ARG A 97 -0.59 -0.10 2.23
N LEU A 98 0.17 -1.00 2.85
CA LEU A 98 1.53 -0.74 3.31
C LEU A 98 2.48 -0.51 2.12
N TRP A 99 2.40 -1.36 1.10
CA TRP A 99 3.20 -1.21 -0.12
C TRP A 99 2.91 0.12 -0.83
N GLY A 100 1.64 0.50 -0.92
CA GLY A 100 1.26 1.81 -1.47
C GLY A 100 1.87 2.99 -0.71
N ARG A 101 1.93 2.93 0.63
CA ARG A 101 2.62 3.94 1.45
C ARG A 101 4.12 3.95 1.19
N PHE A 102 4.73 2.77 1.13
CA PHE A 102 6.17 2.64 0.85
C PHE A 102 6.53 3.20 -0.53
N LEU A 103 5.70 2.94 -1.55
CA LEU A 103 5.83 3.54 -2.88
C LEU A 103 5.81 5.08 -2.79
N GLY A 104 4.88 5.65 -2.04
CA GLY A 104 4.82 7.09 -1.79
C GLY A 104 6.11 7.66 -1.20
N VAL A 105 6.71 6.98 -0.23
CA VAL A 105 7.99 7.39 0.39
C VAL A 105 9.15 7.31 -0.61
N VAL A 106 9.25 6.20 -1.36
CA VAL A 106 10.32 5.97 -2.36
C VAL A 106 10.24 6.96 -3.53
N PHE A 107 9.04 7.46 -3.86
CA PHE A 107 8.91 8.53 -4.85
C PHE A 107 9.15 9.93 -4.25
N LEU A 108 8.55 10.23 -3.09
CA LEU A 108 8.59 11.58 -2.54
C LEU A 108 10.00 12.01 -2.10
N ILE A 109 10.75 11.15 -1.42
CA ILE A 109 12.06 11.52 -0.87
C ILE A 109 13.07 11.86 -1.99
N PRO A 110 13.32 10.99 -2.99
CA PRO A 110 14.25 11.31 -4.06
C PRO A 110 13.78 12.48 -4.91
N PHE A 111 12.47 12.61 -5.15
CA PHE A 111 11.90 13.76 -5.85
C PHE A 111 12.28 15.08 -5.17
N LEU A 112 12.07 15.20 -3.85
CA LEU A 112 12.45 16.40 -3.10
C LEU A 112 13.97 16.65 -3.15
N VAL A 113 14.80 15.59 -3.07
CA VAL A 113 16.26 15.71 -3.17
C VAL A 113 16.68 16.23 -4.54
N PHE A 114 16.10 15.71 -5.63
CA PHE A 114 16.41 16.16 -6.98
C PHE A 114 15.94 17.59 -7.25
N LEU A 115 14.77 17.95 -6.72
CA LEU A 115 14.22 19.30 -6.79
C LEU A 115 15.14 20.31 -6.08
N LEU A 116 15.57 20.02 -4.85
CA LEU A 116 16.47 20.88 -4.07
C LEU A 116 17.86 21.01 -4.70
N LYS A 117 18.32 19.99 -5.43
CA LYS A 117 19.60 20.01 -6.16
C LYS A 117 19.53 20.68 -7.53
N GLY A 118 18.35 21.14 -7.97
CA GLY A 118 18.16 21.67 -9.33
C GLY A 118 18.48 20.66 -10.43
N SER A 119 18.35 19.36 -10.12
CA SER A 119 18.62 18.25 -11.04
C SER A 119 17.38 17.83 -11.85
N PHE A 120 16.30 18.60 -11.75
CA PHE A 120 15.00 18.40 -12.40
C PHE A 120 14.64 19.62 -13.24
#